data_AF-A0A2E9QF29-F1
#
_entry.id   AF-A0A2E9QF29-F1
#
_cell.length_a   1.000
_cell.length_b   1.000
_cell.length_c   1.000
_cell.angle_alpha   90.00
_cell.angle_beta   90.00
_cell.angle_gamma   90.00
#
_symmetry.space_group_name_H-M   'P 1'
#
loop_
_entity.id
_entity.type
_entity.pdbx_description
1 polymer ?
#
loop_
_entity_poly.entity_id
_entity_poly.type
_entity_poly.pdbx_seq_one_letter_code
_entity_poly.pdbx_strand_id
1 'polypeptide(L)'
;MRTGSATPMKTLGPILSLALILAAPANGLMAADCREICQAYVNCVEQSYPGDSTEAQKRSILEGCETGCNSHQDSSNTCYQEADGQNGQVASCDEFSACILQAN
;
A
#
# COMPACT_ATOMS: atom_id res chain seq x y z
N MET A 1 38.84 24.68 -48.15
CA MET A 1 37.94 24.56 -49.32
C MET A 1 37.64 23.08 -49.56
N ARG A 2 36.34 22.74 -49.59
CA ARG A 2 35.68 21.52 -50.09
C ARG A 2 36.44 20.18 -50.14
N THR A 3 35.98 19.25 -49.32
CA THR A 3 35.69 17.84 -49.64
C THR A 3 34.52 17.45 -48.73
N GLY A 4 33.52 16.65 -49.06
CA GLY A 4 33.13 15.82 -50.21
C GLY A 4 31.85 15.10 -49.77
N SER A 5 30.89 14.96 -50.67
CA SER A 5 29.54 14.46 -50.40
C SER A 5 29.44 12.94 -50.23
N ALA A 6 28.43 12.53 -49.45
CA ALA A 6 27.56 11.35 -49.55
C ALA A 6 28.15 9.92 -49.47
N THR A 7 27.68 9.14 -48.49
CA THR A 7 27.52 7.66 -48.55
C THR A 7 26.53 7.17 -47.46
N PRO A 8 25.99 5.93 -47.50
CA PRO A 8 24.55 5.70 -47.67
C PRO A 8 23.82 5.04 -46.48
N MET A 9 22.49 5.10 -46.57
CA MET A 9 21.50 4.41 -45.74
C MET A 9 21.38 2.92 -46.14
N LYS A 10 21.56 2.01 -45.16
CA LYS A 10 21.07 0.61 -45.01
C LYS A 10 22.03 -0.09 -44.05
N THR A 11 21.61 -0.67 -42.93
CA THR A 11 20.98 -1.99 -42.88
C THR A 11 20.48 -2.26 -41.46
N LEU A 12 19.40 -3.02 -41.36
CA LEU A 12 18.63 -3.37 -40.18
C LEU A 12 19.37 -4.25 -39.15
N GLY A 13 19.20 -3.90 -37.87
CA GLY A 13 18.89 -4.81 -36.74
C GLY A 13 20.05 -5.49 -35.99
N PRO A 14 19.83 -5.98 -34.75
CA PRO A 14 18.69 -5.80 -33.84
C PRO A 14 19.06 -4.99 -32.58
N ILE A 15 18.07 -4.26 -32.07
CA ILE A 15 18.07 -3.65 -30.74
C ILE A 15 18.03 -4.82 -29.74
N LEU A 16 19.14 -5.13 -29.09
CA LEU A 16 19.15 -6.06 -27.96
C LEU A 16 18.63 -5.31 -26.73
N SER A 17 17.31 -5.05 -26.73
CA SER A 17 16.60 -4.64 -25.53
C SER A 17 16.70 -5.80 -24.56
N LEU A 18 17.63 -5.69 -23.61
CA LEU A 18 17.65 -6.54 -22.43
C LEU A 18 16.40 -6.14 -21.63
N ALA A 19 15.28 -6.78 -21.97
CA ALA A 19 14.06 -6.73 -21.18
C ALA A 19 14.42 -7.34 -19.83
N LEU A 20 14.79 -6.48 -18.89
CA LEU A 20 14.79 -6.81 -17.48
C LEU A 20 13.33 -7.11 -17.16
N ILE A 21 12.99 -8.39 -17.20
CA ILE A 21 11.74 -8.89 -16.63
C ILE A 21 11.91 -8.59 -15.15
N LEU A 22 11.37 -7.44 -14.72
CA LEU A 22 11.03 -7.26 -13.32
C LEU A 22 10.03 -8.36 -13.06
N ALA A 23 10.53 -9.46 -12.49
CA ALA A 23 9.73 -10.32 -11.66
C ALA A 23 9.19 -9.40 -10.56
N ALA A 24 8.02 -8.81 -10.81
CA ALA A 24 7.21 -8.29 -9.73
C ALA A 24 7.15 -9.44 -8.74
N PRO A 25 7.59 -9.25 -7.49
CA PRO A 25 7.36 -10.27 -6.50
C PRO A 25 5.85 -10.45 -6.50
N ALA A 26 5.41 -11.65 -6.88
CA ALA A 26 4.10 -12.13 -6.49
C ALA A 26 4.18 -12.23 -4.97
N ASN A 27 4.06 -11.07 -4.30
CA ASN A 27 3.68 -10.99 -2.92
C ASN A 27 2.31 -11.66 -2.93
N GLY A 28 2.29 -12.97 -2.66
CA GLY A 28 1.06 -13.59 -2.19
C GLY A 28 0.65 -12.71 -1.02
N LEU A 29 -0.39 -11.92 -1.21
CA LEU A 29 -0.99 -11.08 -0.20
C LEU A 29 -1.51 -12.06 0.86
N MET A 30 -0.64 -12.42 1.80
CA MET A 30 -1.09 -13.07 3.01
C MET A 30 -1.99 -12.05 3.67
N ALA A 31 -3.27 -12.41 3.85
CA ALA A 31 -4.23 -11.56 4.52
C ALA A 31 -3.62 -11.10 5.85
N ALA A 32 -3.62 -9.80 6.08
CA ALA A 32 -3.15 -9.22 7.33
C ALA A 32 -4.09 -9.64 8.46
N ASP A 33 -3.51 -9.99 9.60
CA ASP A 33 -4.28 -10.25 10.81
C ASP A 33 -4.95 -8.95 11.27
N CYS A 34 -6.14 -9.07 11.87
CA CYS A 34 -6.91 -7.90 12.35
C CYS A 34 -6.12 -6.98 13.29
N ARG A 35 -5.16 -7.55 14.04
CA ARG A 35 -4.30 -6.77 14.90
C ARG A 35 -3.37 -5.83 14.13
N GLU A 36 -2.82 -6.25 12.99
CA GLU A 36 -1.98 -5.41 12.14
C GLU A 36 -2.80 -4.27 11.52
N ILE A 37 -3.98 -4.61 11.00
CA ILE A 37 -4.94 -3.66 10.41
C ILE A 37 -5.33 -2.59 11.44
N CYS A 38 -5.71 -3.02 12.63
CA CYS A 38 -6.18 -2.12 13.69
C CYS A 38 -5.04 -1.30 14.31
N GLN A 39 -3.81 -1.81 14.32
CA GLN A 39 -2.64 -1.01 14.67
C GLN A 39 -2.39 0.11 13.66
N ALA A 40 -2.49 -0.18 12.36
CA ALA A 40 -2.41 0.84 11.33
C ALA A 40 -3.52 1.90 11.51
N TYR A 41 -4.73 1.47 11.92
CA TYR A 41 -5.86 2.38 12.14
C TYR A 41 -5.61 3.33 13.31
N VAL A 42 -5.15 2.81 14.46
CA VAL A 42 -4.77 3.63 15.61
C VAL A 42 -3.63 4.59 15.23
N ASN A 43 -2.63 4.13 14.46
CA ASN A 43 -1.56 5.00 13.98
C ASN A 43 -2.10 6.13 13.09
N CYS A 44 -3.12 5.87 12.27
CA CYS A 44 -3.77 6.90 11.46
C CYS A 44 -4.54 7.91 12.30
N VAL A 45 -5.28 7.44 13.32
CA VAL A 45 -5.95 8.32 14.28
C VAL A 45 -4.94 9.24 14.98
N GLU A 46 -3.80 8.68 15.42
CA GLU A 46 -2.73 9.47 16.06
C GLU A 46 -2.02 10.43 15.11
N GLN A 47 -1.93 10.12 13.82
CA GLN A 47 -1.38 11.04 12.82
C GLN A 47 -2.32 12.22 12.57
N SER A 48 -3.63 11.98 12.53
CA SER A 48 -4.64 13.02 12.35
C SER A 48 -4.84 13.87 13.61
N TYR A 49 -4.71 13.27 14.80
CA TYR A 49 -4.93 13.92 16.10
C TYR A 49 -3.79 13.61 17.09
N PRO A 50 -2.58 14.17 16.86
CA PRO A 50 -1.40 13.81 17.63
C PRO A 50 -1.53 14.23 19.09
N GLY A 51 -1.47 13.24 19.98
CA GLY A 51 -1.51 13.44 21.43
C GLY A 51 -2.91 13.68 22.02
N ASP A 52 -3.97 13.53 21.21
CA ASP A 52 -5.35 13.74 21.63
C ASP A 52 -5.94 12.51 22.35
N SER A 53 -5.32 11.34 22.17
CA SER A 53 -5.70 10.10 22.87
C SER A 53 -4.68 9.68 23.92
N THR A 54 -5.19 9.36 25.11
CA THR A 54 -4.44 8.64 26.15
C THR A 54 -4.17 7.20 25.74
N GLU A 55 -3.16 6.56 26.34
CA GLU A 55 -2.87 5.14 26.12
C GLU A 55 -4.07 4.22 26.39
N ALA A 56 -4.93 4.58 27.36
CA ALA A 56 -6.16 3.85 27.63
C ALA A 56 -7.16 3.97 26.47
N GLN A 57 -7.33 5.17 25.91
CA GLN A 57 -8.21 5.39 24.76
C GLN A 57 -7.70 4.66 23.51
N LYS A 58 -6.39 4.69 23.25
CA LYS A 58 -5.78 3.93 22.13
C LYS A 58 -6.06 2.44 22.23
N ARG A 59 -5.97 1.87 23.43
CA ARG A 59 -6.31 0.45 23.68
C ARG A 59 -7.79 0.18 23.41
N SER A 60 -8.69 1.03 23.89
CA SER A 60 -10.13 0.89 23.62
C SER A 60 -10.46 0.99 22.13
N ILE A 61 -9.80 1.90 21.40
CA ILE A 61 -9.95 2.01 19.94
C ILE A 61 -9.44 0.73 19.25
N LEU A 62 -8.28 0.22 19.67
CA LEU A 62 -7.71 -1.01 19.13
C LEU A 62 -8.65 -2.20 19.35
N GLU A 63 -9.15 -2.41 20.57
CA GLU A 63 -10.06 -3.51 20.91
C GLU A 63 -11.39 -3.42 20.14
N GLY A 64 -11.94 -2.21 20.00
CA GLY A 64 -13.14 -1.96 19.20
C GLY A 64 -12.94 -2.30 17.73
N CYS A 65 -11.82 -1.85 17.16
CA CYS A 65 -11.45 -2.19 15.79
C CYS A 65 -11.23 -3.70 15.62
N GLU A 66 -10.51 -4.36 16.52
CA GLU A 66 -10.25 -5.80 16.44
C GLU A 66 -11.56 -6.59 16.49
N THR A 67 -12.51 -6.20 17.34
CA THR A 67 -13.83 -6.84 17.44
C THR A 67 -14.61 -6.73 16.12
N GLY A 68 -14.65 -5.55 15.53
CA GLY A 68 -15.29 -5.31 14.24
C GLY A 68 -14.60 -6.08 13.11
N CYS A 69 -13.27 -5.98 13.03
CA CYS A 69 -12.47 -6.67 12.03
C CYS A 69 -12.63 -8.20 12.11
N ASN A 70 -12.66 -8.79 13.30
CA ASN A 70 -12.89 -10.23 13.43
C ASN A 70 -14.28 -10.66 12.93
N SER A 71 -15.26 -9.75 12.95
CA SER A 71 -16.61 -9.99 12.40
C SER A 71 -16.67 -9.79 10.88
N HIS A 72 -15.79 -8.93 10.33
CA HIS A 72 -15.77 -8.53 8.92
C HIS A 72 -14.35 -8.57 8.34
N GLN A 73 -13.66 -9.71 8.53
CA GLN A 73 -12.22 -9.82 8.28
C GLN A 73 -11.84 -9.59 6.82
N ASP A 74 -12.64 -10.09 5.88
CA ASP A 74 -12.40 -9.91 4.43
C ASP A 74 -12.52 -8.43 4.01
N SER A 75 -13.52 -7.73 4.54
CA SER A 75 -13.73 -6.30 4.28
C SER A 75 -12.60 -5.46 4.87
N SER A 76 -12.21 -5.72 6.11
CA SER A 76 -11.08 -5.06 6.77
C SER A 76 -9.75 -5.31 6.03
N ASN A 77 -9.53 -6.54 5.56
CA ASN A 77 -8.36 -6.88 4.73
C ASN A 77 -8.37 -6.16 3.39
N THR A 78 -9.54 -5.99 2.77
CA THR A 78 -9.68 -5.24 1.52
C THR A 78 -9.31 -3.78 1.76
N CYS A 79 -9.87 -3.14 2.79
CA CYS A 79 -9.52 -1.78 3.18
C CYS A 79 -8.00 -1.61 3.42
N TYR A 80 -7.37 -2.57 4.09
CA TYR A 80 -5.94 -2.53 4.37
C TYR A 80 -5.10 -2.65 3.10
N GLN A 81 -5.43 -3.60 2.22
CA GLN A 81 -4.71 -3.80 0.95
C GLN A 81 -4.85 -2.62 -0.01
N GLU A 82 -6.05 -2.07 -0.15
CA GLU A 82 -6.31 -0.91 -1.02
C GLU A 82 -5.60 0.36 -0.54
N ALA A 83 -5.33 0.46 0.76
CA ALA A 83 -4.57 1.55 1.34
C ALA A 83 -3.05 1.33 1.28
N ASP A 84 -2.57 0.38 0.47
CA ASP A 84 -1.16 -0.07 0.43
C ASP A 84 -0.64 -0.47 1.82
N GLY A 85 -1.52 -1.09 2.61
CA GLY A 85 -1.26 -1.59 3.95
C GLY A 85 -0.14 -2.62 3.96
N GLN A 86 1.06 -2.21 4.36
CA GLN A 86 2.19 -3.11 4.55
C GLN A 86 2.98 -2.73 5.79
N ASN A 87 3.35 -3.73 6.61
CA ASN A 87 4.16 -3.55 7.82
C ASN A 87 3.57 -2.51 8.79
N GLY A 88 2.25 -2.50 8.97
CA GLY A 88 1.55 -1.58 9.88
C GLY A 88 1.47 -0.12 9.41
N GLN A 89 1.75 0.15 8.14
CA GLN A 89 1.64 1.47 7.53
C GLN A 89 0.67 1.44 6.33
N VAL A 90 0.00 2.57 6.08
CA VAL A 90 -0.91 2.78 4.94
C VAL A 90 -0.55 4.09 4.24
N ALA A 91 -0.76 4.17 2.94
CA ALA A 91 -0.43 5.36 2.14
C ALA A 91 -1.35 6.56 2.42
N SER A 92 -2.63 6.29 2.73
CA SER A 92 -3.66 7.31 2.94
C SER A 92 -4.49 7.01 4.18
N CYS A 93 -4.22 7.72 5.26
CA CYS A 93 -4.86 7.48 6.54
C CYS A 93 -6.35 7.86 6.58
N ASP A 94 -6.76 8.90 5.85
CA ASP A 94 -8.15 9.32 5.78
C ASP A 94 -9.02 8.26 5.07
N GLU A 95 -8.59 7.80 3.90
CA GLU A 95 -9.30 6.79 3.10
C GLU A 95 -9.34 5.45 3.84
N PHE A 96 -8.22 5.04 4.43
CA PHE A 96 -8.15 3.82 5.21
C PHE A 96 -9.07 3.86 6.44
N SER A 97 -9.03 4.94 7.22
CA SER A 97 -9.84 5.09 8.43
C SER A 97 -11.34 5.10 8.09
N ALA A 98 -11.74 5.77 7.01
CA ALA A 98 -13.11 5.78 6.55
C ALA A 98 -13.59 4.41 6.07
N CYS A 99 -12.72 3.63 5.42
CA CYS A 99 -13.03 2.27 4.98
C CYS A 99 -13.24 1.33 6.17
N ILE A 100 -12.33 1.34 7.15
CA ILE A 100 -12.42 0.51 8.36
C ILE A 100 -13.70 0.82 9.16
N LEU A 101 -14.06 2.09 9.30
CA LEU A 101 -15.29 2.51 9.98
C LEU A 101 -16.58 2.11 9.26
N GLN A 102 -16.52 1.84 7.95
CA GLN A 102 -17.68 1.36 7.19
C GLN A 102 -17.74 -0.16 7.13
N ALA A 103 -16.59 -0.82 7.20
CA ALA A 103 -16.48 -2.27 7.19
C ALA A 103 -16.87 -2.92 8.51
N ASN A 104 -16.77 -2.18 9.63
CA ASN A 104 -16.96 -2.65 11.01
C ASN A 104 -18.13 -1.94 11.69
#